data_AF-A0A846NDU3-F1
#
_entry.id   AF-A0A846NDU3-F1
#
_cell.length_a   1.000
_cell.length_b   1.000
_cell.length_c   1.000
_cell.angle_alpha   90.00
_cell.angle_beta   90.00
_cell.angle_gamma   90.00
#
_symmetry.space_group_name_H-M   'P 1'
#
loop_
_entity.id
_entity.type
_entity.pdbx_description
1 polymer ?
#
loop_
_entity_poly.entity_id
_entity_poly.type
_entity_poly.pdbx_seq_one_letter_code
_entity_poly.pdbx_strand_id
1 'polypeptide(L)'
;MLSEKSKTGLLILLLSFSLLIVGSAYFVYLRVVFPKLVPHHGGGERFTLSKANNYTYQIPWLAYSRLHLDLQANETVELYIDGSYVCDCSRYEYVIEGGGEALILLRSDSPVNGMFTARQEIPSEKWLSAFIILSAGLMGIAISIIIHRRNGVNF
;
A
#
# COMPACT_ATOMS: atom_id res chain seq x y z
N MET A 1 35.64 23.81 -23.47
CA MET A 1 35.76 23.60 -22.01
C MET A 1 34.52 24.25 -21.37
N LEU A 2 33.61 23.47 -20.77
CA LEU A 2 32.41 24.05 -20.15
C LEU A 2 32.80 24.99 -19.00
N SER A 3 32.20 26.18 -18.94
CA SER A 3 32.31 27.10 -17.80
C SER A 3 31.92 26.38 -16.50
N GLU A 4 32.57 26.66 -15.37
CA GLU A 4 32.24 26.05 -14.06
C GLU A 4 30.74 26.18 -13.74
N LYS A 5 30.13 27.33 -14.05
CA LYS A 5 28.70 27.56 -13.87
C LYS A 5 27.82 26.63 -14.71
N SER A 6 28.29 26.26 -15.90
CA SER A 6 27.61 25.32 -16.80
C SER A 6 27.75 23.87 -16.32
N LYS A 7 28.90 23.50 -15.73
CA LYS A 7 29.08 22.19 -15.07
C LYS A 7 28.18 22.04 -13.85
N THR A 8 28.07 23.06 -13.01
CA THR A 8 27.18 23.05 -11.83
C THR A 8 25.71 22.95 -12.22
N GLY A 9 25.28 23.69 -13.25
CA GLY A 9 23.91 23.57 -13.79
C GLY A 9 23.60 22.17 -14.32
N LEU A 10 24.52 21.57 -15.09
CA LEU A 10 24.37 20.21 -15.59
C LEU A 10 24.27 19.18 -14.45
N LEU A 11 25.10 19.32 -13.41
CA LEU A 11 25.09 18.42 -12.25
C LEU A 11 23.78 18.52 -11.47
N ILE A 12 23.29 19.74 -11.21
CA ILE A 12 21.99 19.97 -10.57
C ILE A 12 20.88 19.35 -11.41
N LEU A 13 20.90 19.52 -12.74
CA LEU A 13 19.92 18.94 -13.64
C LEU A 13 19.90 17.40 -13.55
N LEU A 14 21.07 16.76 -13.63
CA LEU A 14 21.20 15.30 -13.55
C LEU A 14 20.73 14.75 -12.20
N LEU A 15 21.10 15.41 -11.10
CA LEU A 15 20.64 15.04 -9.75
C LEU A 15 19.13 15.16 -9.64
N SER A 16 18.57 16.23 -10.19
CA SER A 16 17.13 16.50 -10.17
C SER A 16 16.33 15.45 -10.95
N PHE A 17 16.80 15.08 -12.14
CA PHE A 17 16.21 13.96 -12.90
C PHE A 17 16.29 12.64 -12.14
N SER A 18 17.42 12.36 -11.49
CA SER A 18 17.59 11.15 -10.66
C SER A 18 16.59 11.12 -9.51
N LEU A 19 16.38 12.26 -8.82
CA LEU A 19 15.38 12.39 -7.77
C LEU A 19 13.96 12.18 -8.30
N LEU A 20 13.62 12.70 -9.47
CA LEU A 20 12.30 12.45 -10.08
C LEU A 20 12.08 10.97 -10.40
N ILE A 21 13.09 10.29 -10.92
CA ILE A 21 13.02 8.85 -11.22
C ILE A 21 12.81 8.06 -9.91
N VAL A 22 13.63 8.32 -8.89
CA VAL A 22 13.54 7.64 -7.59
C VAL A 22 12.20 7.95 -6.90
N GLY A 23 11.78 9.21 -6.88
CA GLY A 23 10.51 9.63 -6.30
C GLY A 23 9.31 8.99 -7.00
N SER A 24 9.34 8.89 -8.33
CA SER A 24 8.30 8.24 -9.12
C SER A 24 8.25 6.73 -8.85
N ALA A 25 9.42 6.08 -8.83
CA ALA A 25 9.52 4.66 -8.51
C ALA A 25 9.01 4.37 -7.08
N TYR A 26 9.36 5.22 -6.11
CA TYR A 26 8.88 5.10 -4.74
C TYR A 26 7.37 5.33 -4.62
N PHE A 27 6.83 6.32 -5.34
CA PHE A 27 5.39 6.56 -5.40
C PHE A 27 4.63 5.36 -5.98
N VAL A 28 5.13 4.78 -7.08
CA VAL A 28 4.56 3.56 -7.69
C VAL A 28 4.63 2.38 -6.71
N TYR A 29 5.76 2.20 -6.03
CA TYR A 29 5.91 1.20 -4.98
C TYR A 29 4.85 1.38 -3.89
N LEU A 30 4.67 2.59 -3.37
CA LEU A 30 3.65 2.87 -2.34
C LEU A 30 2.23 2.60 -2.84
N ARG A 31 1.90 2.92 -4.09
CA ARG A 31 0.55 2.67 -4.64
C ARG A 31 0.24 1.21 -4.92
N VAL A 32 1.20 0.48 -5.47
CA VAL A 32 0.94 -0.81 -6.15
C VAL A 32 1.46 -1.99 -5.36
N VAL A 33 2.64 -1.84 -4.74
CA VAL A 33 3.34 -2.94 -4.07
C VAL A 33 3.06 -2.91 -2.57
N PHE A 34 3.23 -1.74 -1.93
CA PHE A 34 3.10 -1.61 -0.48
C PHE A 34 1.78 -2.15 0.09
N PRO A 35 0.59 -1.87 -0.48
CA PRO A 35 -0.66 -2.36 0.09
C PRO A 35 -0.77 -3.89 0.06
N LYS A 36 0.02 -4.56 -0.78
CA LYS A 36 0.03 -6.03 -0.93
C LYS A 36 1.04 -6.72 -0.01
N LEU A 37 1.91 -5.96 0.66
CA LEU A 37 2.94 -6.49 1.56
C LEU A 37 2.32 -6.76 2.94
N VAL A 38 1.39 -7.72 3.02
CA VAL A 38 0.82 -8.15 4.31
C VAL A 38 1.73 -9.24 4.90
N PRO A 39 2.32 -9.03 6.08
CA PRO A 39 3.19 -10.02 6.71
C PRO A 39 2.31 -11.10 7.37
N HIS A 40 2.63 -12.37 7.12
CA HIS A 40 1.96 -13.62 7.57
C HIS A 40 0.94 -14.20 6.61
N HIS A 41 -0.05 -13.44 6.19
CA HIS A 41 -1.07 -13.90 5.24
C HIS A 41 -0.82 -13.18 3.91
N GLY A 42 -0.72 -13.92 2.80
CA GLY A 42 -0.60 -13.29 1.49
C GLY A 42 -1.71 -12.25 1.29
N GLY A 43 -1.50 -11.25 0.43
CA GLY A 43 -2.49 -10.18 0.18
C GLY A 43 -3.92 -10.67 -0.16
N GLY A 44 -4.11 -11.98 -0.41
CA GLY A 44 -5.32 -12.64 0.06
C GLY A 44 -5.15 -14.12 0.42
N GLU A 45 -6.07 -14.61 1.25
CA GLU A 45 -6.13 -15.96 1.78
C GLU A 45 -7.48 -16.60 1.47
N ARG A 46 -7.45 -17.82 0.90
CA ARG A 46 -8.67 -18.55 0.57
C ARG A 46 -9.12 -19.38 1.76
N PHE A 47 -10.43 -19.49 1.95
CA PHE A 47 -11.02 -20.39 2.93
C PHE A 47 -12.12 -21.24 2.30
N THR A 48 -12.35 -22.39 2.91
CA THR A 48 -13.42 -23.32 2.53
C THR A 48 -14.10 -23.83 3.80
N LEU A 49 -15.42 -23.70 3.86
CA LEU A 49 -16.29 -24.32 4.87
C LEU A 49 -16.87 -25.60 4.26
N SER A 50 -16.67 -26.73 4.91
CA SER A 50 -17.07 -28.04 4.41
C SER A 50 -17.34 -29.01 5.57
N LYS A 51 -17.84 -30.20 5.26
CA LYS A 51 -17.99 -31.25 6.27
C LYS A 51 -16.67 -31.60 6.98
N ALA A 52 -15.52 -31.42 6.33
CA ALA A 52 -14.22 -31.77 6.90
C ALA A 52 -13.81 -30.87 8.09
N ASN A 53 -14.30 -29.62 8.14
CA ASN A 53 -14.05 -28.67 9.21
C ASN A 53 -15.34 -28.25 9.93
N ASN A 54 -16.37 -29.12 9.90
CA ASN A 54 -17.69 -28.85 10.48
C ASN A 54 -18.28 -27.50 10.03
N TYR A 55 -18.01 -27.09 8.79
CA TYR A 55 -18.40 -25.82 8.21
C TYR A 55 -17.93 -24.58 8.98
N THR A 56 -16.76 -24.69 9.62
CA THR A 56 -16.13 -23.59 10.37
C THR A 56 -14.73 -23.29 9.89
N TYR A 57 -14.34 -22.02 9.88
CA TYR A 57 -12.98 -21.60 9.58
C TYR A 57 -12.57 -20.46 10.48
N GLN A 58 -11.35 -20.51 11.01
CA GLN A 58 -10.84 -19.53 11.95
C GLN A 58 -9.45 -19.10 11.52
N ILE A 59 -9.23 -17.79 11.47
CA ILE A 59 -7.96 -17.19 11.08
C ILE A 59 -7.63 -16.01 11.99
N PRO A 60 -6.47 -16.03 12.67
CA PRO A 60 -5.97 -14.85 13.38
C PRO A 60 -5.34 -13.88 12.39
N TRP A 61 -5.61 -12.59 12.55
CA TRP A 61 -4.96 -11.52 11.81
C TRP A 61 -4.17 -10.65 12.77
N LEU A 62 -2.86 -10.52 12.50
CA LEU A 62 -1.97 -9.62 13.23
C LEU A 62 -1.64 -8.41 12.35
N ALA A 63 -1.98 -7.22 12.82
CA ALA A 63 -1.78 -5.98 12.09
C ALA A 63 -0.65 -5.14 12.70
N TYR A 64 0.54 -5.14 12.10
CA TYR A 64 1.62 -4.22 12.52
C TYR A 64 1.31 -2.75 12.18
N SER A 65 0.59 -2.53 11.09
CA SER A 65 0.02 -1.26 10.68
C SER A 65 -1.45 -1.46 10.40
N ARG A 66 -2.21 -0.37 10.33
CA ARG A 66 -3.64 -0.41 10.02
C ARG A 66 -3.91 -1.25 8.76
N LEU A 67 -4.81 -2.23 8.88
CA LEU A 67 -5.07 -3.26 7.89
C LEU A 67 -6.55 -3.25 7.52
N HIS A 68 -6.82 -3.15 6.22
CA HIS A 68 -8.16 -3.31 5.67
C HIS A 68 -8.33 -4.75 5.21
N LEU A 69 -9.31 -5.44 5.78
CA LEU A 69 -9.70 -6.79 5.41
C LEU A 69 -11.03 -6.76 4.65
N ASP A 70 -11.05 -7.40 3.49
CA ASP A 70 -12.24 -7.59 2.66
C ASP A 70 -12.53 -9.08 2.57
N LEU A 71 -13.66 -9.50 3.15
CA LEU A 71 -14.19 -10.85 3.08
C LEU A 71 -15.09 -10.96 1.85
N GLN A 72 -14.87 -11.99 1.03
CA GLN A 72 -15.76 -12.35 -0.06
C GLN A 72 -16.02 -13.85 -0.05
N ALA A 73 -17.29 -14.24 0.05
CA ALA A 73 -17.76 -15.62 0.03
C ALA A 73 -18.74 -15.84 -1.13
N ASN A 74 -18.84 -17.06 -1.63
CA ASN A 74 -19.83 -17.43 -2.63
C ASN A 74 -21.27 -17.54 -2.08
N GLU A 75 -21.40 -17.72 -0.76
CA GLU A 75 -22.66 -17.86 -0.02
C GLU A 75 -22.59 -17.05 1.29
N THR A 76 -23.72 -16.88 1.97
CA THR A 76 -23.78 -16.20 3.26
C THR A 76 -23.07 -17.02 4.35
N VAL A 77 -22.26 -16.34 5.16
CA VAL A 77 -21.58 -16.90 6.34
C VAL A 77 -21.91 -16.08 7.58
N GLU A 78 -21.98 -16.75 8.72
CA GLU A 78 -21.97 -16.09 10.02
C GLU A 78 -20.54 -15.64 10.31
N LEU A 79 -20.36 -14.34 10.50
CA LEU A 79 -19.08 -13.71 10.81
C LEU A 79 -18.99 -13.37 12.29
N TYR A 80 -17.91 -13.81 12.91
CA TYR A 80 -17.53 -13.47 14.28
C TYR A 80 -16.14 -12.84 14.29
N ILE A 81 -15.99 -11.76 15.07
CA ILE A 81 -14.72 -11.07 15.29
C ILE A 81 -14.48 -11.03 16.79
N ASP A 82 -13.33 -11.56 17.23
CA ASP A 82 -12.96 -11.67 18.65
C ASP A 82 -14.05 -12.31 19.51
N GLY A 83 -14.71 -13.33 18.94
CA GLY A 83 -15.79 -14.09 19.58
C GLY A 83 -17.16 -13.39 19.57
N SER A 84 -17.26 -12.17 19.08
CA SER A 84 -18.53 -11.43 18.98
C SER A 84 -19.16 -11.62 17.60
N TYR A 85 -20.46 -11.92 17.56
CA TYR A 85 -21.23 -11.98 16.32
C TYR A 85 -21.30 -10.60 15.65
N VAL A 86 -21.06 -10.55 14.35
CA VAL A 86 -21.03 -9.31 13.56
C VAL A 86 -22.16 -9.27 12.54
N CYS A 87 -22.20 -10.25 11.62
CA CYS A 87 -23.22 -10.33 10.58
C CYS A 87 -23.37 -11.72 9.97
N ASP A 88 -24.51 -11.94 9.34
CA ASP A 88 -24.71 -12.93 8.28
C ASP A 88 -24.50 -12.24 6.94
N CYS A 89 -23.39 -12.55 6.28
CA CYS A 89 -22.91 -11.74 5.16
C CYS A 89 -22.09 -12.59 4.18
N SER A 90 -22.19 -12.30 2.88
CA SER A 90 -21.30 -12.87 1.86
C SER A 90 -20.15 -11.92 1.50
N ARG A 91 -20.26 -10.65 1.91
CA ARG A 91 -19.21 -9.63 1.82
C ARG A 91 -19.17 -8.80 3.10
N TYR A 92 -17.97 -8.51 3.59
CA TYR A 92 -17.78 -7.66 4.76
C TYR A 92 -16.41 -6.99 4.73
N GLU A 93 -16.36 -5.70 5.05
CA GLU A 93 -15.12 -4.95 5.21
C GLU A 93 -14.86 -4.69 6.70
N TYR A 94 -13.64 -4.98 7.14
CA TYR A 94 -13.20 -4.78 8.51
C TYR A 94 -11.86 -4.05 8.54
N VAL A 95 -11.67 -3.21 9.55
CA VAL A 95 -10.40 -2.50 9.76
C VAL A 95 -9.80 -2.94 11.08
N ILE A 96 -8.58 -3.46 11.00
CA ILE A 96 -7.76 -3.77 12.17
C ILE A 96 -6.81 -2.60 12.39
N GLU A 97 -6.89 -1.97 13.56
CA GLU A 97 -5.99 -0.89 13.94
C GLU A 97 -4.55 -1.41 14.14
N GLY A 98 -3.56 -0.54 13.94
CA GLY A 98 -2.15 -0.91 14.03
C GLY A 98 -1.74 -1.33 15.45
N GLY A 99 -0.97 -2.41 15.55
CA GLY A 99 -0.62 -3.06 16.81
C GLY A 99 -1.72 -3.97 17.37
N GLY A 100 -2.85 -4.09 16.66
CA GLY A 100 -3.97 -4.95 17.02
C GLY A 100 -3.85 -6.36 16.49
N GLU A 101 -4.56 -7.26 17.15
CA GLU A 101 -4.87 -8.61 16.70
C GLU A 101 -6.37 -8.74 16.59
N ALA A 102 -6.86 -9.45 15.58
CA ALA A 102 -8.26 -9.79 15.45
C ALA A 102 -8.40 -11.27 15.06
N LEU A 103 -9.25 -11.98 15.80
CA LEU A 103 -9.58 -13.37 15.48
C LEU A 103 -10.87 -13.42 14.67
N ILE A 104 -10.77 -13.80 13.41
CA ILE A 104 -11.93 -13.96 12.54
C ILE A 104 -12.36 -15.41 12.55
N LEU A 105 -13.63 -15.64 12.85
CA LEU A 105 -14.28 -16.94 12.79
C LEU A 105 -15.48 -16.85 11.84
N LEU A 106 -15.55 -17.82 10.92
CA LEU A 106 -16.65 -17.99 9.97
C LEU A 106 -17.38 -19.29 10.27
N ARG A 107 -18.70 -19.28 10.16
CA ARG A 107 -19.56 -20.46 10.23
C ARG A 107 -20.63 -20.44 9.14
N SER A 108 -21.11 -21.61 8.77
CA SER A 108 -22.24 -21.78 7.86
C SER A 108 -22.90 -23.14 8.08
N ASP A 109 -24.16 -23.29 7.69
CA ASP A 109 -24.84 -24.58 7.66
C ASP A 109 -24.60 -25.35 6.35
N SER A 110 -23.90 -24.74 5.39
CA SER A 110 -23.68 -25.28 4.05
C SER A 110 -22.23 -25.11 3.59
N PRO A 111 -21.80 -25.83 2.53
CA PRO A 111 -20.46 -25.65 1.98
C PRO A 111 -20.27 -24.25 1.41
N VAL A 112 -19.19 -23.56 1.81
CA VAL A 112 -18.86 -22.19 1.35
C VAL A 112 -17.40 -22.14 0.90
N ASN A 113 -17.12 -21.40 -0.17
CA ASN A 113 -15.77 -21.02 -0.56
C ASN A 113 -15.66 -19.50 -0.60
N GLY A 114 -14.54 -18.99 -0.12
CA GLY A 114 -14.30 -17.56 -0.15
C GLY A 114 -12.83 -17.18 -0.05
N MET A 115 -12.62 -15.88 0.07
CA MET A 115 -11.31 -15.27 0.13
C MET A 115 -11.36 -14.05 1.03
N PHE A 116 -10.35 -13.93 1.89
CA PHE A 116 -9.98 -12.69 2.53
C PHE A 116 -8.96 -11.97 1.67
N THR A 117 -9.15 -10.68 1.45
CA THR A 117 -8.14 -9.81 0.83
C THR A 117 -7.70 -8.78 1.85
N ALA A 118 -6.40 -8.74 2.12
CA ALA A 118 -5.83 -7.86 3.12
C ALA A 118 -5.02 -6.76 2.43
N ARG A 119 -5.22 -5.50 2.87
CA ARG A 119 -4.52 -4.33 2.34
C ARG A 119 -3.99 -3.47 3.45
N GLN A 120 -2.69 -3.22 3.44
CA GLN A 120 -2.09 -2.28 4.39
C GLN A 120 -2.43 -0.85 4.01
N GLU A 121 -2.81 -0.06 5.02
CA GLU A 121 -2.86 1.39 4.89
C GLU A 121 -1.43 1.93 4.75
N ILE A 122 -1.22 2.79 3.75
CA ILE A 122 0.08 3.42 3.53
C ILE A 122 0.25 4.52 4.57
N PRO A 123 1.28 4.46 5.43
CA PRO A 123 1.51 5.50 6.43
C PRO A 123 1.74 6.87 5.77
N SER A 124 1.20 7.93 6.39
CA SER A 124 1.21 9.28 5.82
C SER A 124 2.63 9.84 5.66
N GLU A 125 3.57 9.45 6.51
CA GLU A 125 4.98 9.82 6.42
C GLU A 125 5.66 9.26 5.16
N LYS A 126 5.21 8.11 4.65
CA LYS A 126 5.75 7.53 3.40
C LYS A 126 5.23 8.31 2.19
N TRP A 127 3.97 8.69 2.20
CA TRP A 127 3.40 9.61 1.21
C TRP A 127 4.17 10.92 1.17
N LEU A 128 4.37 11.53 2.35
CA LEU A 128 5.08 12.79 2.48
C LEU A 128 6.51 12.68 1.94
N SER A 129 7.21 11.59 2.24
CA SER A 129 8.56 11.33 1.72
C SER A 129 8.60 11.28 0.20
N ALA A 130 7.65 10.59 -0.45
CA ALA A 130 7.55 10.55 -1.91
C ALA A 130 7.32 11.95 -2.50
N PHE A 131 6.41 12.74 -1.90
CA PHE A 131 6.15 14.11 -2.33
C PHE A 131 7.36 15.02 -2.17
N ILE A 132 8.12 14.91 -1.07
CA ILE A 132 9.33 15.71 -0.84
C ILE A 132 10.39 15.40 -1.91
N ILE A 133 10.64 14.12 -2.20
CA ILE A 133 11.63 13.71 -3.21
C ILE A 133 11.26 14.26 -4.59
N LEU A 134 9.99 14.13 -4.99
CA LEU A 134 9.50 14.65 -6.26
C LEU A 134 9.60 16.19 -6.33
N SER A 135 9.19 16.87 -5.26
CA SER A 135 9.23 18.33 -5.18
C SER A 135 10.68 18.85 -5.22
N ALA A 136 11.62 18.18 -4.56
CA ALA A 136 13.04 18.51 -4.61
C ALA A 136 13.59 18.35 -6.04
N GLY A 137 13.22 17.28 -6.74
CA GLY A 137 13.56 17.09 -8.15
C GLY A 137 13.02 18.21 -9.05
N LEU A 138 11.73 18.57 -8.93
CA LEU A 138 11.14 19.67 -9.70
C LEU A 138 11.80 21.01 -9.40
N MET A 139 12.08 21.29 -8.13
CA MET A 139 12.71 22.53 -7.70
C MET A 139 14.14 22.64 -8.24
N GLY A 140 14.90 21.55 -8.25
CA GLY A 140 16.24 21.54 -8.84
C GLY A 140 16.24 21.75 -10.36
N ILE A 141 15.24 21.24 -11.10
CA ILE A 141 15.05 21.58 -12.52
C ILE A 141 14.78 23.08 -12.68
N ALA A 142 13.87 23.65 -11.90
CA ALA A 142 13.56 25.07 -11.96
C ALA A 142 14.81 25.94 -11.69
N ILE A 143 15.60 25.58 -10.67
CA ILE A 143 16.87 26.25 -10.35
C ILE A 143 17.85 26.13 -11.52
N SER A 144 18.00 24.94 -12.12
CA SER A 144 18.87 24.74 -13.28
C SER A 144 18.47 25.62 -14.47
N ILE A 145 17.16 25.74 -14.75
CA ILE A 145 16.64 26.63 -15.81
C ILE A 145 16.96 28.09 -15.50
N ILE A 146 16.78 28.54 -14.25
CA ILE A 146 17.07 29.91 -13.82
C ILE A 146 18.57 30.21 -13.99
N ILE A 147 19.45 29.31 -13.56
CA ILE A 147 20.91 29.45 -13.70
C ILE A 147 21.29 29.51 -15.19
N HIS A 148 20.71 28.64 -16.01
CA HIS A 148 20.99 28.62 -17.44
C HIS A 148 20.57 29.92 -18.14
N ARG A 149 19.34 30.41 -17.88
CA ARG A 149 18.85 31.69 -18.41
C ARG A 149 19.70 32.89 -17.96
N ARG A 150 20.12 32.93 -16.70
CA ARG A 150 20.98 34.00 -16.17
C ARG A 150 22.38 34.05 -16.82
N ASN A 151 22.85 32.92 -17.35
CA ASN A 151 24.18 32.84 -17.96
C ASN A 151 24.20 33.19 -19.47
N GLY A 152 23.07 33.65 -20.04
CA GLY A 152 23.06 34.28 -21.36
C GLY A 152 23.28 33.37 -22.56
N VAL A 153 23.15 32.06 -22.42
CA VAL A 153 23.17 31.13 -23.56
C VAL A 153 21.76 31.10 -24.15
N ASN A 154 21.47 32.04 -25.06
CA ASN A 154 20.29 31.99 -25.91
C ASN A 154 20.47 30.87 -26.95
N PHE A 155 19.44 30.04 -27.13
CA PHE A 155 19.35 29.10 -28.26
C PHE A 155 19.27 29.85 -29.58
#